data_AF-A0A9K3CZQ6-F1
#
_entry.id   AF-A0A9K3CZQ6-F1
#
_cell.length_a   1.000
_cell.length_b   1.000
_cell.length_c   1.000
_cell.angle_alpha   90.00
_cell.angle_beta   90.00
_cell.angle_gamma   90.00
#
_symmetry.space_group_name_H-M   'P 1'
#
loop_
_entity.id
_entity.type
_entity.pdbx_description
1 polymer ?
#
loop_
_entity_poly.entity_id
_entity_poly.type
_entity_poly.pdbx_seq_one_letter_code
_entity_poly.pdbx_strand_id
1 'polypeptide(L)'
;VCQCALYSVTAEFGMTYAAPFRALLPRDEFADFYSKISDPISLDCIMRRVKDRYYRTRAMFLADVNILYSNALSYSGEDTRLDAGWGMAWGHTRANMIAVGANNGQIMSLSVDENGGGKLHTVGALPNRAPVEDIAFMHQGNKLCAVGGEGTNATIFDCRERDAPVLSWRTGHVGDCNCVDIDSQDRHILTGGDGGNVHLWDIRMLKEGARPLKSYEYHKSSIPCVKFDPLNDNQFGVVCSGGYVSIWNTDVKRETEEQPEDLMFLHCNLDEPQQMEWHPALEGLFFVSHQGGIDVVRPFNLTSSAESAMEQFKL
;
A
#
# COMPACT_ATOMS: atom_id res chain seq x y z
N VAL A 1 3.13 6.76 -13.85
CA VAL A 1 2.25 5.59 -13.62
C VAL A 1 2.07 4.76 -14.90
N CYS A 2 1.46 5.26 -15.98
CA CYS A 2 1.31 4.50 -17.25
C CYS A 2 2.63 4.07 -17.92
N GLN A 3 3.69 4.86 -17.81
CA GLN A 3 5.01 4.53 -18.38
C GLN A 3 5.79 3.48 -17.56
N CYS A 4 5.42 3.30 -16.29
CA CYS A 4 6.06 2.35 -15.36
C CYS A 4 5.39 0.97 -15.37
N ALA A 5 4.09 0.91 -15.64
CA ALA A 5 3.33 -0.34 -15.78
C ALA A 5 3.73 -1.18 -17.01
N LEU A 6 4.54 -0.61 -17.92
CA LEU A 6 4.99 -1.22 -19.17
C LEU A 6 6.45 -1.72 -19.11
N TYR A 7 7.03 -1.96 -17.93
CA TYR A 7 8.39 -2.51 -17.83
C TYR A 7 8.41 -4.03 -17.56
N SER A 8 8.84 -4.75 -18.61
CA SER A 8 9.48 -6.07 -18.68
C SER A 8 8.81 -7.28 -18.01
N VAL A 9 7.89 -7.91 -18.74
CA VAL A 9 7.84 -9.38 -18.87
C VAL A 9 8.55 -9.73 -20.19
N THR A 10 9.66 -10.47 -20.14
CA THR A 10 10.34 -11.00 -21.33
C THR A 10 9.71 -12.32 -21.73
N ALA A 11 9.28 -12.44 -22.99
CA ALA A 11 8.93 -13.73 -23.57
C ALA A 11 10.19 -14.62 -23.70
N GLU A 12 10.00 -15.92 -23.88
CA GLU A 12 11.07 -16.94 -24.02
C GLU A 12 12.11 -16.63 -25.12
N PHE A 13 11.82 -15.67 -26.01
CA PHE A 13 12.70 -15.22 -27.09
C PHE A 13 13.41 -13.87 -26.83
N GLY A 14 13.40 -13.35 -25.59
CA GLY A 14 14.15 -12.14 -25.23
C GLY A 14 13.50 -10.82 -25.65
N MET A 15 12.29 -10.85 -26.21
CA MET A 15 11.50 -9.66 -26.52
C MET A 15 10.52 -9.34 -25.37
N THR A 16 10.42 -8.07 -25.00
CA THR A 16 9.51 -7.61 -23.93
C THR A 16 8.10 -7.41 -24.47
N TYR A 17 7.08 -8.01 -23.83
CA TYR A 17 5.66 -7.89 -24.22
C TYR A 17 5.18 -6.42 -24.27
N ALA A 18 5.87 -5.54 -23.55
CA ALA A 18 5.53 -4.13 -23.47
C ALA A 18 6.15 -3.24 -24.56
N ALA A 19 7.11 -3.75 -25.34
CA ALA A 19 7.81 -3.01 -26.38
C ALA A 19 6.87 -2.28 -27.38
N PRO A 20 5.83 -2.93 -27.96
CA PRO A 20 4.94 -2.27 -28.91
C PRO A 20 4.09 -1.14 -28.30
N PHE A 21 3.86 -1.15 -26.98
CA PHE A 21 3.10 -0.11 -26.27
C PHE A 21 3.96 1.10 -25.89
N ARG A 22 5.28 0.95 -25.88
CA ARG A 22 6.21 2.09 -25.73
C ARG A 22 6.36 2.83 -27.05
N ALA A 23 6.71 2.10 -28.10
CA ALA A 23 6.84 2.59 -29.46
C ALA A 23 6.36 1.51 -30.43
N LEU A 24 5.55 1.88 -31.43
CA LEU A 24 5.09 0.94 -32.44
C LEU A 24 6.30 0.43 -33.26
N LEU A 25 6.54 -0.87 -33.19
CA LEU A 25 7.61 -1.55 -33.91
C LEU A 25 7.17 -1.95 -35.33
N PRO A 26 8.11 -2.24 -36.26
CA PRO A 26 7.78 -2.69 -37.60
C PRO A 26 6.85 -3.92 -37.61
N ARG A 27 5.92 -3.98 -38.57
CA ARG A 27 4.89 -5.05 -38.64
C ARG A 27 5.47 -6.43 -38.88
N ASP A 28 6.60 -6.49 -39.57
CA ASP A 28 7.38 -7.69 -39.85
C ASP A 28 8.11 -8.23 -38.61
N GLU A 29 8.52 -7.34 -37.70
CA GLU A 29 9.18 -7.73 -36.44
C GLU A 29 8.18 -8.16 -35.34
N PHE A 30 6.96 -7.63 -35.36
CA PHE A 30 5.91 -7.86 -34.34
C PHE A 30 4.57 -8.30 -34.98
N ALA A 31 4.63 -9.23 -35.93
CA ALA A 31 3.46 -9.66 -36.71
C ALA A 31 2.32 -10.22 -35.85
N ASP A 32 2.64 -10.88 -34.74
CA ASP A 32 1.68 -11.44 -33.79
C ASP A 32 0.89 -10.34 -33.07
N PHE A 33 1.54 -9.25 -32.67
CA PHE A 33 0.90 -8.08 -32.07
C PHE A 33 -0.10 -7.45 -33.03
N TYR A 34 0.32 -7.18 -34.26
CA TYR A 34 -0.56 -6.59 -35.29
C TYR A 34 -1.65 -7.54 -35.80
N SER A 35 -1.54 -8.83 -35.52
CA SER A 35 -2.60 -9.81 -35.80
C SER A 35 -3.68 -9.84 -34.71
N LYS A 36 -3.31 -9.48 -33.47
CA LYS A 36 -4.21 -9.50 -32.30
C LYS A 36 -4.81 -8.12 -32.00
N ILE A 37 -4.09 -7.05 -32.30
CA ILE A 37 -4.46 -5.67 -31.94
C ILE A 37 -4.92 -4.90 -33.18
N SER A 38 -6.20 -4.54 -33.20
CA SER A 38 -6.86 -3.85 -34.32
C SER A 38 -6.46 -2.38 -34.45
N ASP A 39 -6.33 -1.66 -33.33
CA ASP A 39 -6.03 -0.23 -33.29
C ASP A 39 -4.71 0.06 -32.55
N PRO A 40 -3.54 -0.23 -33.14
CA PRO A 40 -2.25 -0.03 -32.50
C PRO A 40 -2.00 1.43 -32.10
N ILE A 41 -1.68 1.64 -30.83
CA ILE A 41 -1.21 2.92 -30.30
C ILE A 41 -0.09 2.66 -29.31
N SER A 42 0.83 3.62 -29.20
CA SER A 42 1.95 3.58 -28.26
C SER A 42 2.07 4.88 -27.47
N LEU A 43 2.79 4.86 -26.35
CA LEU A 43 3.11 6.05 -25.57
C LEU A 43 3.82 7.11 -26.41
N ASP A 44 4.72 6.72 -27.32
CA ASP A 44 5.38 7.66 -28.24
C ASP A 44 4.39 8.35 -29.18
N CYS A 45 3.36 7.64 -29.65
CA CYS A 45 2.27 8.24 -30.44
C CYS A 45 1.50 9.27 -29.61
N ILE A 46 1.14 8.94 -28.37
CA ILE A 46 0.42 9.84 -27.46
C ILE A 46 1.28 11.06 -27.13
N MET A 47 2.57 10.87 -26.79
CA MET A 47 3.50 11.95 -26.50
C MET A 47 3.70 12.89 -27.70
N ARG A 48 3.78 12.34 -28.92
CA ARG A 48 3.83 13.14 -30.15
C ARG A 48 2.56 13.97 -30.33
N ARG A 49 1.38 13.36 -30.15
CA ARG A 49 0.08 14.05 -30.19
C ARG A 49 -0.04 15.15 -29.12
N VAL A 50 0.52 14.96 -27.93
CA VAL A 50 0.62 16.02 -26.90
C VAL A 50 1.48 17.19 -27.41
N LYS A 51 2.68 16.91 -27.92
CA LYS A 51 3.60 17.94 -28.46
C LYS A 51 2.99 18.72 -29.62
N ASP A 52 2.25 18.04 -30.48
CA ASP A 52 1.57 18.61 -31.64
C ASP A 52 0.25 19.34 -31.28
N ARG A 53 -0.10 19.43 -29.98
CA ARG A 53 -1.36 20.01 -29.47
C ARG A 53 -2.61 19.41 -30.12
N TYR A 54 -2.55 18.12 -30.47
CA TYR A 54 -3.65 17.38 -31.07
C TYR A 54 -4.87 17.29 -30.14
N TYR A 55 -4.62 17.10 -28.83
CA TYR A 55 -5.68 16.98 -27.84
C TYR A 55 -6.29 18.33 -27.47
N ARG A 56 -7.52 18.58 -27.93
CA ARG A 56 -8.28 19.80 -27.61
C ARG A 56 -9.09 19.69 -26.32
N THR A 57 -9.36 18.45 -25.87
CA THR A 57 -10.11 18.17 -24.65
C THR A 57 -9.48 17.01 -23.89
N ARG A 58 -9.70 16.95 -22.57
CA ARG A 58 -9.26 15.82 -21.72
C ARG A 58 -9.83 14.49 -22.20
N ALA A 59 -11.06 14.48 -22.70
CA ALA A 59 -11.72 13.27 -23.19
C ALA A 59 -10.98 12.64 -24.39
N MET A 60 -10.44 13.45 -25.31
CA MET A 60 -9.65 12.95 -26.44
C MET A 60 -8.34 12.29 -25.98
N PHE A 61 -7.67 12.88 -24.99
CA PHE A 61 -6.47 12.29 -24.41
C PHE A 61 -6.77 10.98 -23.70
N LEU A 62 -7.83 10.96 -22.87
CA LEU A 62 -8.26 9.75 -22.17
C LEU A 62 -8.69 8.63 -23.13
N ALA A 63 -9.30 8.95 -24.26
CA ALA A 63 -9.66 7.96 -25.27
C ALA A 63 -8.43 7.21 -25.80
N ASP A 64 -7.36 7.92 -26.15
CA ASP A 64 -6.12 7.31 -26.62
C ASP A 64 -5.39 6.52 -25.51
N VAL A 65 -5.39 7.01 -24.28
CA VAL A 65 -4.84 6.29 -23.12
C VAL A 65 -5.63 5.00 -22.85
N ASN A 66 -6.96 5.04 -23.00
CA ASN A 66 -7.81 3.87 -22.85
C ASN A 66 -7.57 2.85 -23.97
N ILE A 67 -7.39 3.28 -25.22
CA ILE A 67 -7.02 2.37 -26.32
C ILE A 67 -5.67 1.71 -26.03
N LEU A 68 -4.67 2.48 -25.56
CA LEU A 68 -3.37 1.94 -25.16
C LEU A 68 -3.52 0.87 -24.08
N TYR A 69 -4.31 1.16 -23.04
CA TYR A 69 -4.58 0.22 -21.95
C TYR A 69 -5.31 -1.04 -22.43
N SER A 70 -6.38 -0.89 -23.21
CA SER A 70 -7.14 -2.02 -23.75
C SER A 70 -6.29 -2.91 -24.64
N ASN A 71 -5.43 -2.32 -25.49
CA ASN A 71 -4.51 -3.10 -26.32
C ASN A 71 -3.46 -3.84 -25.49
N ALA A 72 -2.91 -3.19 -24.46
CA ALA A 72 -1.98 -3.82 -23.52
C ALA A 72 -2.61 -5.04 -22.86
N LEU A 73 -3.85 -4.88 -22.38
CA LEU A 73 -4.63 -5.94 -21.75
C LEU A 73 -4.97 -7.08 -22.72
N SER A 74 -5.39 -6.77 -23.95
CA SER A 74 -5.73 -7.78 -24.96
C SER A 74 -4.52 -8.57 -25.43
N TYR A 75 -3.33 -7.94 -25.51
CA TYR A 75 -2.12 -8.61 -25.98
C TYR A 75 -1.42 -9.44 -24.90
N SER A 76 -1.47 -9.00 -23.64
CA SER A 76 -0.76 -9.65 -22.55
C SER A 76 -1.35 -11.05 -22.20
N GLY A 77 -2.59 -11.33 -22.60
CA GLY A 77 -3.26 -12.63 -22.37
C GLY A 77 -3.72 -12.83 -20.92
N GLU A 78 -4.62 -13.80 -20.69
CA GLU A 78 -5.23 -14.05 -19.37
C GLU A 78 -4.21 -14.45 -18.28
N ASP A 79 -3.09 -15.10 -18.65
CA ASP A 79 -2.05 -15.59 -17.71
C ASP A 79 -1.12 -14.50 -17.17
N THR A 80 -1.09 -13.30 -17.78
CA THR A 80 -0.33 -12.15 -17.24
C THR A 80 -1.22 -11.18 -16.47
N ARG A 81 -2.51 -11.51 -16.32
CA ARG A 81 -3.42 -10.78 -15.45
C ARG A 81 -2.98 -11.01 -14.01
N LEU A 82 -2.13 -10.12 -13.54
CA LEU A 82 -2.06 -9.83 -12.12
C LEU A 82 -3.44 -9.31 -11.76
N ASP A 83 -4.25 -10.18 -11.18
CA ASP A 83 -5.55 -9.78 -10.68
C ASP A 83 -5.29 -8.71 -9.62
N ALA A 84 -5.80 -7.50 -9.89
CA ALA A 84 -5.35 -6.27 -9.24
C ALA A 84 -5.55 -6.38 -7.72
N GLY A 85 -4.44 -6.36 -6.98
CA GLY A 85 -4.45 -6.33 -5.52
C GLY A 85 -4.47 -4.90 -4.99
N TRP A 86 -4.74 -4.78 -3.69
CA TRP A 86 -4.88 -3.49 -3.01
C TRP A 86 -3.54 -2.98 -2.44
N GLY A 87 -2.64 -3.89 -2.08
CA GLY A 87 -1.37 -3.54 -1.45
C GLY A 87 -0.38 -2.84 -2.38
N MET A 88 -0.02 -1.60 -2.07
CA MET A 88 1.04 -0.86 -2.73
C MET A 88 1.82 0.01 -1.76
N ALA A 89 3.14 0.03 -1.88
CA ALA A 89 3.99 0.83 -1.01
C ALA A 89 5.24 1.35 -1.71
N TRP A 90 5.73 2.50 -1.24
CA TRP A 90 7.00 3.08 -1.66
C TRP A 90 8.11 2.73 -0.68
N GLY A 91 9.29 2.38 -1.18
CA GLY A 91 10.47 2.17 -0.34
C GLY A 91 11.02 3.48 0.23
N HIS A 92 11.42 3.46 1.51
CA HIS A 92 11.95 4.64 2.20
C HIS A 92 13.44 4.91 1.94
N THR A 93 14.27 3.86 1.85
CA THR A 93 15.73 3.97 1.76
C THR A 93 16.25 4.06 0.33
N ARG A 94 15.53 3.43 -0.62
CA ARG A 94 15.82 3.52 -2.05
C ARG A 94 14.74 4.40 -2.66
N ALA A 95 15.05 5.68 -2.81
CA ALA A 95 14.31 6.51 -3.75
C ALA A 95 14.16 5.71 -5.04
N ASN A 96 12.91 5.55 -5.49
CA ASN A 96 12.51 4.88 -6.73
C ASN A 96 12.19 3.37 -6.66
N MET A 97 11.94 2.78 -5.49
CA MET A 97 11.33 1.44 -5.42
C MET A 97 9.85 1.53 -5.02
N ILE A 98 8.98 0.86 -5.78
CA ILE A 98 7.57 0.62 -5.42
C ILE A 98 7.34 -0.89 -5.36
N ALA A 99 6.61 -1.37 -4.36
CA ALA A 99 6.11 -2.74 -4.31
C ALA A 99 4.60 -2.75 -4.53
N VAL A 100 4.13 -3.80 -5.21
CA VAL A 100 2.71 -4.02 -5.51
C VAL A 100 2.39 -5.49 -5.26
N GLY A 101 1.28 -5.72 -4.59
CA GLY A 101 0.68 -7.02 -4.35
C GLY A 101 -0.45 -7.31 -5.33
N ALA A 102 -0.68 -8.59 -5.61
CA ALA A 102 -1.76 -9.06 -6.49
C ALA A 102 -2.67 -10.06 -5.74
N ASN A 103 -3.88 -10.28 -6.24
CA ASN A 103 -4.84 -11.21 -5.62
C ASN A 103 -4.42 -12.68 -5.71
N ASN A 104 -3.44 -13.01 -6.55
CA ASN A 104 -2.82 -14.34 -6.61
C ASN A 104 -1.65 -14.50 -5.61
N GLY A 105 -1.51 -13.57 -4.67
CA GLY A 105 -0.47 -13.54 -3.66
C GLY A 105 0.92 -13.14 -4.14
N GLN A 106 1.11 -12.86 -5.43
CA GLN A 106 2.40 -12.39 -5.93
C GLN A 106 2.69 -10.98 -5.46
N ILE A 107 3.94 -10.75 -5.09
CA ILE A 107 4.48 -9.43 -4.76
C ILE A 107 5.62 -9.15 -5.72
N MET A 108 5.52 -8.01 -6.38
CA MET A 108 6.57 -7.50 -7.25
C MET A 108 7.04 -6.15 -6.75
N SER A 109 8.28 -5.82 -7.10
CA SER A 109 8.82 -4.49 -6.93
C SER A 109 9.31 -3.95 -8.27
N LEU A 110 9.10 -2.66 -8.49
CA LEU A 110 9.65 -1.91 -9.59
C LEU A 110 10.69 -0.95 -9.02
N SER A 111 11.93 -1.10 -9.44
CA SER A 111 13.00 -0.13 -9.20
C SER A 111 13.14 0.77 -10.42
N VAL A 112 13.07 2.09 -10.24
CA VAL A 112 13.28 3.07 -11.31
C VAL A 112 14.67 3.69 -11.15
N ASP A 113 15.48 3.65 -12.19
CA ASP A 113 16.79 4.31 -12.20
C ASP A 113 16.64 5.82 -12.47
N GLU A 114 17.72 6.57 -12.23
CA GLU A 114 17.76 8.02 -12.43
C GLU A 114 17.51 8.44 -13.89
N ASN A 115 17.67 7.52 -14.84
CA ASN A 115 17.46 7.73 -16.27
C ASN A 115 16.03 7.36 -16.71
N GLY A 116 15.13 7.01 -15.78
CA GLY A 116 13.75 6.60 -16.05
C GLY A 116 13.61 5.17 -16.59
N GLY A 117 14.67 4.37 -16.53
CA GLY A 117 14.65 2.93 -16.76
C GLY A 117 14.02 2.20 -15.57
N GLY A 118 12.98 1.41 -15.82
CA GLY A 118 12.33 0.60 -14.80
C GLY A 118 12.81 -0.85 -14.87
N LYS A 119 13.14 -1.45 -13.73
CA LYS A 119 13.40 -2.89 -13.61
C LYS A 119 12.37 -3.53 -12.69
N LEU A 120 11.61 -4.46 -13.25
CA LEU A 120 10.65 -5.27 -12.50
C LEU A 120 11.37 -6.46 -11.84
N HIS A 121 11.01 -6.72 -10.59
CA HIS A 121 11.56 -7.78 -9.77
C HIS A 121 10.43 -8.50 -9.05
N THR A 122 10.35 -9.82 -9.19
CA THR A 122 9.53 -10.65 -8.31
C THR A 122 10.20 -10.67 -6.93
N VAL A 123 9.47 -10.22 -5.90
CA VAL A 123 9.94 -10.24 -4.51
C VAL A 123 9.63 -11.60 -3.88
N GLY A 124 8.42 -12.11 -4.13
CA GLY A 124 7.98 -13.40 -3.62
C GLY A 124 6.48 -13.55 -3.74
N ALA A 125 5.91 -14.45 -2.94
CA ALA A 125 4.47 -14.59 -2.82
C ALA A 125 4.05 -14.98 -1.41
N LEU A 126 2.85 -14.56 -1.02
CA LEU A 126 2.25 -14.99 0.24
C LEU A 126 2.00 -16.51 0.25
N PRO A 127 2.03 -17.16 1.43
CA PRO A 127 1.67 -18.55 1.58
C PRO A 127 0.31 -18.86 0.94
N ASN A 128 0.17 -20.03 0.33
CA ASN A 128 -1.05 -20.48 -0.36
C ASN A 128 -1.55 -19.60 -1.50
N ARG A 129 -0.76 -18.64 -2.02
CA ARG A 129 -1.20 -17.68 -3.06
C ARG A 129 -2.41 -16.83 -2.62
N ALA A 130 -2.52 -16.64 -1.31
CA ALA A 130 -3.42 -15.70 -0.63
C ALA A 130 -3.39 -14.30 -1.27
N PRO A 131 -4.55 -13.63 -1.50
CA PRO A 131 -4.58 -12.25 -1.98
C PRO A 131 -3.75 -11.32 -1.10
N VAL A 132 -2.93 -10.46 -1.72
CA VAL A 132 -2.18 -9.44 -0.97
C VAL A 132 -3.08 -8.23 -0.73
N GLU A 133 -3.46 -8.02 0.53
CA GLU A 133 -4.31 -6.91 0.94
C GLU A 133 -3.50 -5.62 1.13
N ASP A 134 -2.34 -5.71 1.78
CA ASP A 134 -1.51 -4.53 2.05
C ASP A 134 -0.01 -4.85 2.15
N ILE A 135 0.82 -3.83 1.93
CA ILE A 135 2.28 -3.90 1.96
C ILE A 135 2.82 -2.68 2.71
N ALA A 136 3.78 -2.89 3.60
CA ALA A 136 4.54 -1.81 4.25
C ALA A 136 6.04 -2.06 4.12
N PHE A 137 6.81 -1.02 3.80
CA PHE A 137 8.27 -1.08 3.78
C PHE A 137 8.86 -0.81 5.16
N MET A 138 9.93 -1.51 5.48
CA MET A 138 10.79 -1.14 6.61
C MET A 138 11.58 0.13 6.28
N HIS A 139 11.76 1.03 7.25
CA HIS A 139 12.34 2.36 7.10
C HIS A 139 13.87 2.37 6.96
N GLN A 140 14.56 1.43 7.58
CA GLN A 140 16.03 1.32 7.60
C GLN A 140 16.56 0.17 6.73
N GLY A 141 15.68 -0.58 6.07
CA GLY A 141 16.01 -1.81 5.35
C GLY A 141 15.58 -1.85 3.88
N ASN A 142 15.88 -2.98 3.23
CA ASN A 142 15.30 -3.36 1.92
C ASN A 142 14.23 -4.44 2.11
N LYS A 143 13.60 -4.48 3.29
CA LYS A 143 12.59 -5.46 3.61
C LYS A 143 11.21 -4.82 3.54
N LEU A 144 10.23 -5.62 3.19
CA LEU A 144 8.82 -5.25 3.26
C LEU A 144 8.06 -6.32 4.02
N CYS A 145 6.98 -5.91 4.68
CA CYS A 145 5.96 -6.79 5.21
C CYS A 145 4.76 -6.74 4.28
N ALA A 146 4.22 -7.90 3.95
CA ALA A 146 2.96 -8.03 3.23
C ALA A 146 1.97 -8.84 4.06
N VAL A 147 0.70 -8.45 3.98
CA VAL A 147 -0.42 -9.15 4.62
C VAL A 147 -1.44 -9.55 3.58
N GLY A 148 -2.20 -10.60 3.87
CA GLY A 148 -3.17 -11.11 2.93
C GLY A 148 -4.26 -11.99 3.52
N GLY A 149 -5.30 -12.18 2.70
CA GLY A 149 -6.49 -12.98 3.00
C GLY A 149 -6.25 -14.49 2.86
N GLU A 150 -7.13 -15.32 3.42
CA GLU A 150 -7.00 -16.78 3.50
C GLU A 150 -5.79 -17.31 4.30
N GLY A 151 -5.92 -17.26 5.62
CA GLY A 151 -5.00 -17.91 6.54
C GLY A 151 -4.35 -16.99 7.54
N THR A 152 -4.76 -15.71 7.59
CA THR A 152 -4.33 -14.72 8.59
C THR A 152 -2.81 -14.62 8.62
N ASN A 153 -2.16 -14.46 7.47
CA ASN A 153 -0.71 -14.52 7.38
C ASN A 153 -0.12 -13.14 7.14
N ALA A 154 0.98 -12.87 7.83
CA ALA A 154 1.87 -11.76 7.53
C ALA A 154 3.25 -12.33 7.21
N THR A 155 3.90 -11.76 6.20
CA THR A 155 5.17 -12.27 5.69
C THR A 155 6.12 -11.11 5.42
N ILE A 156 7.34 -11.22 5.94
CA ILE A 156 8.44 -10.31 5.67
C ILE A 156 9.29 -10.89 4.54
N PHE A 157 9.55 -10.08 3.53
CA PHE A 157 10.43 -10.38 2.41
C PHE A 157 11.64 -9.46 2.42
N ASP A 158 12.78 -9.95 1.95
CA ASP A 158 13.94 -9.11 1.62
C ASP A 158 13.92 -8.87 0.11
N CYS A 159 13.82 -7.61 -0.31
CA CYS A 159 13.71 -7.26 -1.74
C CYS A 159 15.01 -7.54 -2.53
N ARG A 160 16.10 -7.92 -1.85
CA ARG A 160 17.36 -8.34 -2.49
C ARG A 160 17.41 -9.84 -2.74
N GLU A 161 16.73 -10.62 -1.90
CA GLU A 161 16.66 -12.07 -2.02
C GLU A 161 15.46 -12.44 -2.90
N ARG A 162 15.61 -13.49 -3.71
CA ARG A 162 14.56 -13.91 -4.65
C ARG A 162 13.81 -15.10 -4.07
N ASP A 163 12.48 -15.05 -4.22
CA ASP A 163 11.57 -16.20 -4.11
C ASP A 163 11.53 -16.89 -2.73
N ALA A 164 12.09 -16.27 -1.69
CA ALA A 164 12.07 -16.79 -0.33
C ALA A 164 11.63 -15.71 0.67
N PRO A 165 10.62 -15.97 1.51
CA PRO A 165 10.30 -15.09 2.62
C PRO A 165 11.40 -15.17 3.68
N VAL A 166 11.69 -14.04 4.32
CA VAL A 166 12.56 -13.98 5.50
C VAL A 166 11.86 -14.64 6.68
N LEU A 167 10.55 -14.36 6.83
CA LEU A 167 9.75 -14.83 7.94
C LEU A 167 8.26 -14.77 7.59
N SER A 168 7.50 -15.76 8.04
CA SER A 168 6.03 -15.72 8.04
C SER A 168 5.51 -16.03 9.44
N TRP A 169 4.41 -15.39 9.83
CA TRP A 169 3.68 -15.72 11.04
C TRP A 169 2.18 -15.56 10.83
N ARG A 170 1.39 -16.13 11.74
CA ARG A 170 -0.06 -15.98 11.73
C ARG A 170 -0.45 -14.76 12.55
N THR A 171 -1.17 -13.82 11.94
CA THR A 171 -1.69 -12.63 12.59
C THR A 171 -2.80 -12.96 13.58
N GLY A 172 -3.54 -14.05 13.39
CA GLY A 172 -4.59 -14.47 14.33
C GLY A 172 -5.88 -13.66 14.26
N HIS A 173 -6.02 -12.79 13.25
CA HIS A 173 -7.26 -12.06 12.98
C HIS A 173 -8.43 -13.00 12.65
N VAL A 174 -9.65 -12.54 12.90
CA VAL A 174 -10.86 -13.23 12.44
C VAL A 174 -11.22 -12.67 11.07
N GLY A 175 -11.10 -13.51 10.04
CA GLY A 175 -11.22 -13.05 8.64
C GLY A 175 -9.87 -12.61 8.08
N ASP A 176 -9.90 -11.73 7.08
CA ASP A 176 -8.70 -11.31 6.38
C ASP A 176 -7.92 -10.25 7.17
N CYS A 177 -6.61 -10.20 6.92
CA CYS A 177 -5.74 -9.18 7.47
C CYS A 177 -5.58 -8.10 6.41
N ASN A 178 -6.29 -6.99 6.58
CA ASN A 178 -6.53 -6.00 5.54
C ASN A 178 -5.45 -4.94 5.44
N CYS A 179 -4.74 -4.67 6.54
CA CYS A 179 -3.76 -3.58 6.58
C CYS A 179 -2.57 -3.89 7.46
N VAL A 180 -1.44 -3.27 7.13
CA VAL A 180 -0.18 -3.36 7.87
C VAL A 180 0.59 -2.05 7.85
N ASP A 181 1.24 -1.72 8.96
CA ASP A 181 2.16 -0.58 9.02
C ASP A 181 3.33 -0.88 9.96
N ILE A 182 4.45 -0.20 9.76
CA ILE A 182 5.71 -0.41 10.50
C ILE A 182 6.13 0.92 11.14
N ASP A 183 6.62 0.90 12.37
CA ASP A 183 7.09 2.11 13.05
C ASP A 183 8.38 2.66 12.43
N SER A 184 8.69 3.94 12.66
CA SER A 184 9.82 4.62 12.00
C SER A 184 11.20 4.01 12.33
N GLN A 185 11.25 3.21 13.40
CA GLN A 185 12.44 2.56 13.95
C GLN A 185 12.56 1.08 13.58
N ASP A 186 11.63 0.53 12.79
CA ASP A 186 11.63 -0.89 12.41
C ASP A 186 11.64 -1.86 13.61
N ARG A 187 10.93 -1.50 14.68
CA ARG A 187 10.77 -2.30 15.90
C ARG A 187 9.41 -2.97 15.98
N HIS A 188 8.36 -2.29 15.53
CA HIS A 188 7.00 -2.72 15.70
C HIS A 188 6.23 -2.79 14.39
N ILE A 189 5.27 -3.71 14.34
CA ILE A 189 4.30 -3.85 13.25
C ILE A 189 2.90 -3.69 13.84
N LEU A 190 2.04 -2.95 13.15
CA LEU A 190 0.60 -2.95 13.36
C LEU A 190 -0.07 -3.76 12.27
N THR A 191 -1.06 -4.56 12.63
CA THR A 191 -1.95 -5.20 11.67
C THR A 191 -3.41 -5.03 12.07
N GLY A 192 -4.28 -4.84 11.09
CA GLY A 192 -5.74 -4.78 11.27
C GLY A 192 -6.45 -5.78 10.35
N GLY A 193 -7.64 -6.23 10.76
CA GLY A 193 -8.42 -7.19 9.98
C GLY A 193 -9.92 -7.02 10.09
N ASP A 194 -10.67 -7.93 9.46
CA ASP A 194 -12.14 -7.87 9.35
C ASP A 194 -12.87 -7.92 10.69
N GLY A 195 -12.31 -8.67 11.65
CA GLY A 195 -12.88 -8.82 12.98
C GLY A 195 -12.88 -7.55 13.84
N GLY A 196 -12.27 -6.45 13.37
CA GLY A 196 -12.14 -5.20 14.12
C GLY A 196 -10.95 -5.15 15.08
N ASN A 197 -10.21 -6.25 15.21
CA ASN A 197 -9.06 -6.28 16.10
C ASN A 197 -7.85 -5.63 15.43
N VAL A 198 -7.08 -4.89 16.21
CA VAL A 198 -5.76 -4.38 15.82
C VAL A 198 -4.70 -5.06 16.68
N HIS A 199 -3.60 -5.48 16.08
CA HIS A 199 -2.54 -6.20 16.77
C HIS A 199 -1.22 -5.46 16.62
N LEU A 200 -0.54 -5.25 17.75
CA LEU A 200 0.81 -4.69 17.82
C LEU A 200 1.81 -5.82 18.04
N TRP A 201 2.88 -5.86 17.25
CA TRP A 201 3.90 -6.92 17.26
C TRP A 201 5.29 -6.34 17.46
N ASP A 202 6.17 -7.04 18.20
CA ASP A 202 7.62 -6.77 18.20
C ASP A 202 8.26 -7.62 17.10
N ILE A 203 8.92 -6.97 16.13
CA ILE A 203 9.55 -7.63 14.99
C ILE A 203 10.55 -8.70 15.43
N ARG A 204 11.27 -8.48 16.54
CA ARG A 204 12.28 -9.40 17.06
C ARG A 204 11.69 -10.63 17.73
N MET A 205 10.41 -10.57 18.09
CA MET A 205 9.67 -11.68 18.70
C MET A 205 8.87 -12.49 17.68
N LEU A 206 8.84 -12.05 16.41
CA LEU A 206 8.13 -12.75 15.35
C LEU A 206 8.77 -14.10 15.05
N LYS A 207 7.92 -15.12 14.98
CA LYS A 207 8.22 -16.51 14.64
C LYS A 207 6.90 -17.24 14.38
N GLU A 208 6.97 -18.46 13.88
CA GLU A 208 5.79 -19.31 13.81
C GLU A 208 5.15 -19.46 15.20
N GLY A 209 3.85 -19.17 15.30
CA GLY A 209 3.12 -19.17 16.57
C GLY A 209 3.39 -17.96 17.49
N ALA A 210 4.04 -16.90 17.00
CA ALA A 210 4.16 -15.64 17.73
C ALA A 210 2.78 -15.09 18.15
N ARG A 211 2.77 -14.36 19.26
CA ARG A 211 1.59 -13.65 19.77
C ARG A 211 1.84 -12.15 19.70
N PRO A 212 0.80 -11.34 19.50
CA PRO A 212 0.95 -9.89 19.54
C PRO A 212 1.40 -9.45 20.94
N LEU A 213 2.19 -8.37 21.00
CA LEU A 213 2.48 -7.66 22.24
C LEU A 213 1.19 -7.17 22.90
N LYS A 214 0.27 -6.65 22.08
CA LYS A 214 -1.03 -6.14 22.50
C LYS A 214 -2.08 -6.34 21.41
N SER A 215 -3.28 -6.73 21.83
CA SER A 215 -4.48 -6.83 20.99
C SER A 215 -5.45 -5.74 21.43
N TYR A 216 -5.85 -4.87 20.50
CA TYR A 216 -6.85 -3.83 20.72
C TYR A 216 -8.19 -4.32 20.19
N GLU A 217 -9.08 -4.71 21.11
CA GLU A 217 -10.39 -5.32 20.81
C GLU A 217 -11.55 -4.32 21.00
N TYR A 218 -11.29 -3.07 20.63
CA TYR A 218 -12.23 -1.98 20.80
C TYR A 218 -13.22 -1.90 19.64
N HIS A 219 -12.73 -1.94 18.41
CA HIS A 219 -13.55 -1.77 17.21
C HIS A 219 -14.41 -2.99 16.95
N LYS A 220 -15.53 -2.77 16.25
CA LYS A 220 -16.58 -3.78 16.02
C LYS A 220 -16.90 -3.97 14.53
N SER A 221 -16.02 -3.50 13.66
CA SER A 221 -16.13 -3.58 12.20
C SER A 221 -14.74 -3.63 11.59
N SER A 222 -14.67 -3.99 10.30
CA SER A 222 -13.42 -4.18 9.57
C SER A 222 -12.49 -2.97 9.67
N ILE A 223 -11.18 -3.25 9.74
CA ILE A 223 -10.11 -2.27 9.84
C ILE A 223 -9.41 -2.15 8.49
N PRO A 224 -9.77 -1.17 7.64
CA PRO A 224 -9.16 -0.99 6.33
C PRO A 224 -7.77 -0.35 6.40
N CYS A 225 -7.42 0.36 7.48
CA CYS A 225 -6.15 1.08 7.57
C CYS A 225 -5.68 1.25 9.01
N VAL A 226 -4.38 1.04 9.22
CA VAL A 226 -3.63 1.38 10.44
C VAL A 226 -2.40 2.20 10.04
N LYS A 227 -2.04 3.20 10.84
CA LYS A 227 -0.84 4.03 10.60
C LYS A 227 -0.15 4.47 11.88
N PHE A 228 1.14 4.17 12.01
CA PHE A 228 1.99 4.81 13.02
C PHE A 228 2.17 6.29 12.72
N ASP A 229 2.24 7.12 13.77
CA ASP A 229 2.64 8.52 13.61
C ASP A 229 4.15 8.56 13.31
N PRO A 230 4.57 9.12 12.15
CA PRO A 230 5.99 9.19 11.77
C PRO A 230 6.83 10.08 12.69
N LEU A 231 6.21 10.93 13.52
CA LEU A 231 6.89 11.81 14.47
C LEU A 231 6.87 11.26 15.90
N ASN A 232 6.04 10.26 16.19
CA ASN A 232 5.87 9.67 17.52
C ASN A 232 5.52 8.19 17.43
N ASP A 233 6.54 7.31 17.51
CA ASP A 233 6.35 5.85 17.35
C ASP A 233 5.41 5.21 18.39
N ASN A 234 5.12 5.89 19.49
CA ASN A 234 4.17 5.39 20.50
C ASN A 234 2.72 5.66 20.12
N GLN A 235 2.47 6.45 19.08
CA GLN A 235 1.14 6.84 18.64
C GLN A 235 0.81 6.20 17.30
N PHE A 236 -0.46 5.80 17.16
CA PHE A 236 -0.96 5.28 15.90
C PHE A 236 -2.44 5.59 15.73
N GLY A 237 -2.87 5.63 14.48
CA GLY A 237 -4.26 5.77 14.09
C GLY A 237 -4.81 4.49 13.48
N VAL A 238 -6.12 4.31 13.63
CA VAL A 238 -6.86 3.17 13.11
C VAL A 238 -8.11 3.71 12.45
N VAL A 239 -8.29 3.40 11.18
CA VAL A 239 -9.54 3.62 10.44
C VAL A 239 -10.44 2.42 10.65
N CYS A 240 -11.71 2.67 10.92
CA CYS A 240 -12.71 1.63 11.11
C CYS A 240 -13.87 1.84 10.14
N SER A 241 -14.25 0.80 9.41
CA SER A 241 -15.40 0.82 8.51
C SER A 241 -16.73 1.07 9.25
N GLY A 242 -16.73 1.02 10.59
CA GLY A 242 -17.83 1.50 11.44
C GLY A 242 -18.03 3.02 11.44
N GLY A 243 -17.32 3.77 10.60
CA GLY A 243 -17.55 5.20 10.36
C GLY A 243 -16.76 6.14 11.26
N TYR A 244 -15.57 5.73 11.70
CA TYR A 244 -14.71 6.57 12.55
C TYR A 244 -13.23 6.24 12.42
N VAL A 245 -12.40 7.19 12.84
CA VAL A 245 -10.96 7.02 13.08
C VAL A 245 -10.68 7.16 14.56
N SER A 246 -9.88 6.24 15.11
CA SER A 246 -9.44 6.27 16.51
C SER A 246 -7.92 6.43 16.57
N ILE A 247 -7.45 7.25 17.50
CA ILE A 247 -6.03 7.45 17.75
C ILE A 247 -5.67 6.90 19.13
N TRP A 248 -4.55 6.19 19.18
CA TRP A 248 -4.09 5.42 20.33
C TRP A 248 -2.66 5.81 20.69
N ASN A 249 -2.29 5.65 21.96
CA ASN A 249 -0.92 5.83 22.43
C ASN A 249 -0.52 4.68 23.36
N THR A 250 0.57 3.97 23.05
CA THR A 250 1.02 2.77 23.76
C THR A 250 1.59 3.02 25.15
N ASP A 251 2.01 4.25 25.44
CA ASP A 251 2.64 4.63 26.71
C ASP A 251 1.64 5.16 27.73
N VAL A 252 0.43 5.52 27.28
CA VAL A 252 -0.60 6.12 28.13
C VAL A 252 -1.40 5.04 28.85
N LYS A 253 -1.40 5.10 30.18
CA LYS A 253 -2.26 4.28 31.05
C LYS A 253 -3.20 5.17 31.84
N ARG A 254 -4.36 5.49 31.27
CA ARG A 254 -5.45 6.16 31.99
C ARG A 254 -6.30 5.16 32.77
N GLU A 255 -6.49 5.40 34.06
CA GLU A 255 -7.47 4.66 34.85
C GLU A 255 -8.88 5.19 34.54
N THR A 256 -9.57 4.57 33.58
CA THR A 256 -11.00 4.83 33.32
C THR A 256 -11.78 3.53 33.19
N GLU A 257 -12.96 3.44 33.81
CA GLU A 257 -13.84 2.27 33.71
C GLU A 257 -14.60 2.19 32.37
N GLU A 258 -14.77 3.32 31.66
CA GLU A 258 -15.65 3.40 30.49
C GLU A 258 -14.93 3.27 29.14
N GLN A 259 -13.63 3.53 29.07
CA GLN A 259 -12.85 3.53 27.82
C GLN A 259 -11.48 2.85 28.00
N PRO A 260 -10.91 2.29 26.92
CA PRO A 260 -9.55 1.77 26.95
C PRO A 260 -8.55 2.85 27.37
N GLU A 261 -7.61 2.47 28.22
CA GLU A 261 -6.63 3.40 28.83
C GLU A 261 -5.74 4.12 27.80
N ASP A 262 -5.50 3.47 26.66
CA ASP A 262 -4.60 3.92 25.61
C ASP A 262 -5.33 4.73 24.50
N LEU A 263 -6.66 4.83 24.56
CA LEU A 263 -7.45 5.55 23.55
C LEU A 263 -7.36 7.06 23.79
N MET A 264 -6.85 7.79 22.80
CA MET A 264 -6.55 9.22 22.91
C MET A 264 -7.60 10.11 22.25
N PHE A 265 -8.15 9.70 21.11
CA PHE A 265 -9.05 10.52 20.32
C PHE A 265 -9.93 9.68 19.38
N LEU A 266 -11.15 10.17 19.10
CA LEU A 266 -12.10 9.59 18.14
C LEU A 266 -12.63 10.67 17.21
N HIS A 267 -12.50 10.46 15.90
CA HIS A 267 -13.14 11.24 14.84
C HIS A 267 -14.28 10.42 14.23
N CYS A 268 -15.52 10.80 14.51
CA CYS A 268 -16.71 10.00 14.18
C CYS A 268 -17.54 10.58 13.02
N ASN A 269 -18.59 9.86 12.62
CA ASN A 269 -19.56 10.24 11.58
C ASN A 269 -18.95 10.33 10.17
N LEU A 270 -18.01 9.45 9.88
CA LEU A 270 -17.44 9.26 8.55
C LEU A 270 -18.28 8.27 7.76
N ASP A 271 -18.47 8.55 6.47
CA ASP A 271 -19.17 7.66 5.55
C ASP A 271 -18.16 6.81 4.78
N GLU A 272 -18.12 5.50 5.04
CA GLU A 272 -17.17 4.55 4.45
C GLU A 272 -15.69 5.02 4.45
N PRO A 273 -15.08 5.31 5.62
CA PRO A 273 -13.68 5.73 5.67
C PRO A 273 -12.74 4.60 5.25
N GLN A 274 -11.76 4.91 4.39
CA GLN A 274 -10.89 3.92 3.75
C GLN A 274 -9.43 3.99 4.21
N GLN A 275 -8.86 5.20 4.22
CA GLN A 275 -7.43 5.41 4.47
C GLN A 275 -7.24 6.65 5.34
N MET A 276 -6.21 6.59 6.17
CA MET A 276 -5.67 7.76 6.84
C MET A 276 -4.19 7.90 6.55
N GLU A 277 -3.69 9.13 6.65
CA GLU A 277 -2.25 9.41 6.60
C GLU A 277 -1.91 10.53 7.57
N TRP A 278 -0.80 10.38 8.29
CA TRP A 278 -0.27 11.43 9.15
C TRP A 278 0.47 12.47 8.33
N HIS A 279 0.42 13.72 8.78
CA HIS A 279 1.26 14.76 8.20
C HIS A 279 2.71 14.55 8.61
N PRO A 280 3.67 14.42 7.67
CA PRO A 280 5.04 13.97 7.98
C PRO A 280 5.89 14.97 8.77
N ALA A 281 5.41 16.21 8.94
CA ALA A 281 6.15 17.28 9.61
C ALA A 281 5.32 18.08 10.65
N LEU A 282 4.04 17.77 10.82
CA LEU A 282 3.16 18.52 11.72
C LEU A 282 2.54 17.54 12.70
N GLU A 283 3.04 17.58 13.94
CA GLU A 283 2.59 16.71 15.02
C GLU A 283 1.07 16.81 15.24
N GLY A 284 0.44 15.63 15.36
CA GLY A 284 -0.98 15.45 15.62
C GLY A 284 -1.91 15.78 14.44
N LEU A 285 -1.39 16.17 13.27
CA LEU A 285 -2.20 16.44 12.08
C LEU A 285 -2.28 15.17 11.22
N PHE A 286 -3.50 14.78 10.84
CA PHE A 286 -3.74 13.67 9.92
C PHE A 286 -4.87 13.97 8.93
N PHE A 287 -4.88 13.19 7.86
CA PHE A 287 -5.87 13.22 6.79
C PHE A 287 -6.65 11.91 6.82
N VAL A 288 -7.95 11.96 6.52
CA VAL A 288 -8.78 10.75 6.38
C VAL A 288 -9.60 10.85 5.11
N SER A 289 -9.50 9.86 4.24
CA SER A 289 -10.36 9.73 3.07
C SER A 289 -11.61 8.92 3.39
N HIS A 290 -12.76 9.41 2.96
CA HIS A 290 -14.07 8.78 3.11
C HIS A 290 -14.93 9.09 1.87
N GLN A 291 -16.09 8.47 1.73
CA GLN A 291 -16.93 8.62 0.55
C GLN A 291 -17.32 10.09 0.25
N GLY A 292 -17.46 10.91 1.29
CA GLY A 292 -17.80 12.32 1.19
C GLY A 292 -16.61 13.26 0.89
N GLY A 293 -15.37 12.78 0.94
CA GLY A 293 -14.18 13.58 0.65
C GLY A 293 -12.97 13.26 1.52
N ILE A 294 -12.20 14.30 1.87
CA ILE A 294 -11.03 14.19 2.74
C ILE A 294 -11.20 15.15 3.90
N ASP A 295 -11.14 14.62 5.11
CA ASP A 295 -11.09 15.40 6.33
C ASP A 295 -9.64 15.68 6.71
N VAL A 296 -9.38 16.89 7.23
CA VAL A 296 -8.07 17.31 7.75
C VAL A 296 -8.25 17.60 9.23
N VAL A 297 -7.63 16.79 10.09
CA VAL A 297 -7.93 16.78 11.52
C VAL A 297 -6.64 16.97 12.32
N ARG A 298 -6.65 17.91 13.27
CA ARG A 298 -5.54 18.12 14.21
C ARG A 298 -6.07 18.29 15.63
N PRO A 299 -6.25 17.19 16.39
CA PRO A 299 -6.74 17.27 17.75
C PRO A 299 -5.66 17.85 18.68
N PHE A 300 -6.06 18.74 19.58
CA PHE A 300 -5.14 19.47 20.45
C PHE A 300 -4.35 18.53 21.38
N ASN A 301 -5.01 17.49 21.90
CA ASN A 301 -4.48 16.56 22.88
C ASN A 301 -3.50 15.50 22.32
N LEU A 302 -3.18 15.57 21.02
CA LEU A 302 -2.20 14.69 20.39
C LEU A 302 -0.82 15.34 20.26
N THR A 303 -0.67 16.60 20.65
CA THR A 303 0.61 17.31 20.57
C THR A 303 1.34 17.25 21.91
N SER A 304 2.65 17.06 21.87
CA SER A 304 3.56 17.22 23.02
C SER A 304 3.37 18.56 23.75
N SER A 305 2.95 19.61 23.02
CA SER A 305 2.61 20.92 23.60
C SER A 305 1.38 20.93 24.49
N ALA A 306 0.49 19.94 24.39
CA ALA A 306 -0.72 19.86 25.20
C ALA A 306 -0.44 19.57 26.68
N GLU A 307 0.64 18.83 26.99
CA GLU A 307 1.09 18.64 28.38
C GLU A 307 1.59 19.97 28.98
N SER A 308 2.37 20.76 28.22
CA SER A 308 2.78 22.11 28.64
C SER A 308 1.60 23.08 28.77
N ALA A 309 0.59 23.00 27.89
CA ALA A 309 -0.59 23.83 27.98
C ALA A 309 -1.49 23.45 29.16
N MET A 310 -1.69 22.16 29.45
CA MET A 310 -2.45 21.71 30.61
C MET A 310 -1.76 22.04 31.94
N GLU A 311 -0.43 22.06 32.01
CA GLU A 311 0.29 22.59 33.19
C GLU A 311 0.07 24.09 33.38
N GLN A 312 -0.02 24.87 32.30
CA GLN A 312 -0.30 26.31 32.38
C GLN A 312 -1.73 26.64 32.86
N PHE A 313 -2.70 25.74 32.66
CA PHE A 313 -4.07 25.89 33.15
C PHE A 313 -4.29 25.30 34.56
N LYS A 314 -3.24 24.79 35.22
CA LYS A 314 -3.27 24.33 36.62
C LYS A 314 -2.77 25.39 37.63
N LEU A 315 -2.62 26.65 37.23
CA LEU A 315 -2.32 27.81 38.08
C LEU A 315 -3.53 28.74 38.17
#